data_AF-A0A924E052-F1
#
_entry.id   AF-A0A924E052-F1
#
_cell.length_a   1.000
_cell.length_b   1.000
_cell.length_c   1.000
_cell.angle_alpha   90.00
_cell.angle_beta   90.00
_cell.angle_gamma   90.00
#
_symmetry.space_group_name_H-M   'P 1'
#
loop_
_entity.id
_entity.type
_entity.pdbx_description
1 polymer ?
#
loop_
_entity_poly.entity_id
_entity_poly.type
_entity_poly.pdbx_seq_one_letter_code
_entity_poly.pdbx_strand_id
1 'polypeptide(L)'
;TSGAASHSADLLTDLKTGYLLGGNPRKQFWAQFLGVIAGAAFVVPVYTLIVPNASVLGTEKLPAPSAQVWAGVAKLLSQGAGSLPPSAITALYFAMALGLVLTLLEKAFPKHKTWIPSPTGLGIALVVPFFNSFSMFAGALIAWILTQKSPVLAEKYVITVSSGLIAGESILGIVIAILTVQGYIT
;
A
#
# COMPACT_ATOMS: atom_id res chain seq x y z
N THR A 1 8.95 -0.70 -15.97
CA THR A 1 10.34 -0.38 -15.60
C THR A 1 10.50 0.46 -14.32
N SER A 2 9.43 0.89 -13.62
CA SER A 2 9.52 1.32 -12.20
C SER A 2 9.34 0.13 -11.24
N GLY A 3 8.32 -0.70 -11.46
CA GLY A 3 8.04 -1.86 -10.60
C GLY A 3 9.20 -2.85 -10.46
N ALA A 4 9.92 -3.16 -11.55
CA ALA A 4 11.09 -4.04 -11.49
C ALA A 4 12.22 -3.47 -10.60
N ALA A 5 12.41 -2.14 -10.60
CA ALA A 5 13.38 -1.48 -9.75
C ALA A 5 12.94 -1.49 -8.28
N SER A 6 11.66 -1.21 -8.00
CA SER A 6 11.09 -1.30 -6.65
C SER A 6 11.20 -2.72 -6.07
N HIS A 7 10.77 -3.74 -6.82
CA HIS A 7 10.89 -5.14 -6.38
C HIS A 7 12.35 -5.55 -6.15
N SER A 8 13.27 -5.07 -6.99
CA SER A 8 14.70 -5.33 -6.79
C SER A 8 15.22 -4.69 -5.49
N ALA A 9 14.80 -3.46 -5.18
CA ALA A 9 15.13 -2.79 -3.92
C ALA A 9 14.54 -3.50 -2.70
N ASP A 10 13.29 -3.96 -2.78
CA ASP A 10 12.62 -4.69 -1.71
C ASP A 10 13.30 -6.04 -1.44
N LEU A 11 13.60 -6.82 -2.49
CA LEU A 11 14.29 -8.11 -2.36
C LEU A 11 15.70 -7.97 -1.74
N LEU A 12 16.44 -6.93 -2.12
CA LEU A 12 17.74 -6.65 -1.52
C LEU A 12 17.61 -6.23 -0.05
N THR A 13 16.57 -5.47 0.28
CA THR A 13 16.27 -5.09 1.66
C THR A 13 15.93 -6.31 2.50
N ASP A 14 15.11 -7.23 1.98
CA ASP A 14 14.77 -8.50 2.63
C ASP A 14 15.98 -9.39 2.86
N LEU A 15 16.86 -9.51 1.87
CA LEU A 15 18.10 -10.29 2.02
C LEU A 15 19.02 -9.67 3.08
N LYS A 16 19.08 -8.34 3.15
CA LYS A 16 19.88 -7.64 4.16
C LYS A 16 19.30 -7.81 5.56
N THR A 17 17.99 -7.64 5.73
CA THR A 17 17.33 -7.81 7.03
C THR A 17 17.40 -9.26 7.49
N GLY A 18 17.14 -10.22 6.58
CA GLY A 18 17.27 -11.65 6.85
C GLY A 18 18.69 -12.03 7.27
N TYR A 19 19.71 -11.51 6.59
CA TYR A 19 21.12 -11.70 7.00
C TYR A 19 21.41 -11.13 8.40
N LEU A 20 20.94 -9.92 8.70
CA LEU A 20 21.15 -9.29 10.01
C LEU A 20 20.45 -10.06 11.15
N LEU A 21 19.36 -10.76 10.85
CA LEU A 21 18.64 -11.64 11.80
C LEU A 21 19.23 -13.06 11.87
N GLY A 22 20.35 -13.34 11.21
CA GLY A 22 21.04 -14.63 11.23
C GLY A 22 20.50 -15.66 10.22
N GLY A 23 19.63 -15.25 9.30
CA GLY A 23 19.16 -16.08 8.20
C GLY A 23 20.23 -16.37 7.15
N ASN A 24 20.11 -17.49 6.43
CA ASN A 24 21.02 -17.83 5.35
C ASN A 24 20.58 -17.15 4.03
N PRO A 25 21.34 -16.18 3.49
CA PRO A 25 20.91 -15.40 2.33
C PRO A 25 20.73 -16.24 1.06
N ARG A 26 21.51 -17.32 0.90
CA ARG A 26 21.39 -18.20 -0.27
C ARG A 26 20.08 -18.97 -0.27
N LYS A 27 19.63 -19.45 0.90
CA LYS A 27 18.34 -20.13 1.03
C LYS A 27 17.18 -19.17 0.80
N GLN A 28 17.29 -17.95 1.33
CA GLN A 28 16.29 -16.91 1.15
C GLN A 28 16.17 -16.48 -0.32
N PHE A 29 17.28 -16.34 -1.03
CA PHE A 29 17.28 -16.06 -2.48
C PHE A 29 16.52 -17.14 -3.26
N TRP A 30 16.83 -18.41 -3.04
CA TRP A 30 16.13 -19.51 -3.73
C TRP A 30 14.65 -19.56 -3.37
N ALA A 31 14.29 -19.29 -2.11
CA ALA A 31 12.89 -19.20 -1.69
C ALA A 31 12.15 -18.06 -2.41
N GLN A 32 12.74 -16.86 -2.48
CA GLN A 32 12.18 -15.72 -3.21
C GLN A 32 12.08 -16.00 -4.71
N PHE A 33 13.12 -16.57 -5.32
CA PHE A 33 13.15 -16.87 -6.75
C PHE A 33 12.06 -17.88 -7.15
N LEU A 34 11.96 -19.00 -6.43
CA LEU A 34 10.92 -20.00 -6.67
C LEU A 34 9.52 -19.45 -6.33
N GLY A 35 9.41 -18.65 -5.28
CA GLY A 35 8.17 -17.99 -4.88
C GLY A 35 7.63 -17.03 -5.96
N VAL A 36 8.51 -16.27 -6.62
CA VAL A 36 8.13 -15.38 -7.73
C VAL A 36 7.63 -16.19 -8.93
N ILE A 37 8.27 -17.31 -9.27
CA ILE A 37 7.82 -18.16 -10.39
C ILE A 37 6.43 -18.73 -10.11
N ALA A 38 6.24 -19.33 -8.93
CA ALA A 38 4.95 -19.90 -8.53
C ALA A 38 3.87 -18.82 -8.42
N GLY A 39 4.20 -17.68 -7.81
CA GLY A 39 3.32 -16.52 -7.68
C GLY A 39 2.90 -15.97 -9.04
N ALA A 40 3.84 -15.76 -9.96
CA ALA A 40 3.54 -15.27 -11.30
C ALA A 40 2.66 -16.25 -12.10
N ALA A 41 2.94 -17.55 -11.99
CA ALA A 41 2.14 -18.59 -12.66
C ALA A 41 0.67 -18.60 -12.20
N PHE A 42 0.39 -18.23 -10.94
CA PHE A 42 -0.97 -18.18 -10.41
C PHE A 42 -1.63 -16.81 -10.55
N VAL A 43 -0.91 -15.73 -10.19
CA VAL A 43 -1.45 -14.37 -10.14
C VAL A 43 -1.74 -13.84 -11.53
N VAL A 44 -0.92 -14.12 -12.54
CA VAL A 44 -1.13 -13.59 -13.90
C VAL A 44 -2.44 -14.09 -14.51
N PRO A 45 -2.75 -15.40 -14.55
CA PRO A 45 -4.05 -15.88 -15.04
C PRO A 45 -5.22 -15.32 -14.24
N VAL A 46 -5.16 -15.37 -12.91
CA VAL A 46 -6.24 -14.87 -12.04
C VAL A 46 -6.49 -13.38 -12.28
N TYR A 47 -5.43 -12.58 -12.41
CA TYR A 47 -5.54 -11.17 -12.74
C TYR A 47 -6.22 -10.95 -14.10
N THR A 48 -5.85 -11.70 -15.14
CA THR A 48 -6.48 -11.56 -16.47
C THR A 48 -7.96 -11.97 -16.47
N LEU A 49 -8.38 -12.86 -15.58
CA LEU A 49 -9.79 -13.25 -15.41
C LEU A 49 -10.59 -12.15 -14.70
N ILE A 50 -10.01 -11.55 -13.66
CA ILE A 50 -10.68 -10.50 -12.86
C ILE A 50 -10.67 -9.14 -13.57
N VAL A 51 -9.59 -8.83 -14.30
CA VAL A 51 -9.37 -7.56 -14.98
C VAL A 51 -9.20 -7.80 -16.49
N PRO A 52 -10.31 -8.07 -17.22
CA PRO A 52 -10.26 -8.35 -18.65
C PRO A 52 -9.88 -7.11 -19.47
N ASN A 53 -10.20 -5.91 -18.98
CA ASN A 53 -9.79 -4.65 -19.60
C ASN A 53 -9.44 -3.60 -18.54
N ALA A 54 -8.59 -2.64 -18.91
CA ALA A 54 -8.14 -1.57 -18.01
C ALA A 54 -9.29 -0.65 -17.55
N SER A 55 -10.41 -0.62 -18.29
CA SER A 55 -11.59 0.18 -17.93
C SER A 55 -12.37 -0.34 -16.72
N VAL A 56 -12.17 -1.59 -16.29
CA VAL A 56 -12.77 -2.06 -15.03
C VAL A 56 -12.07 -1.43 -13.82
N LEU A 57 -10.80 -1.03 -13.95
CA LEU A 57 -10.05 -0.40 -12.87
C LEU A 57 -10.53 1.04 -12.64
N GLY A 58 -10.82 1.38 -11.39
CA GLY A 58 -11.41 2.67 -11.01
C GLY A 58 -12.93 2.67 -10.95
N THR A 59 -13.58 1.53 -11.19
CA THR A 59 -15.04 1.36 -11.00
C THR A 59 -15.37 1.05 -9.53
N GLU A 60 -16.64 1.17 -9.12
CA GLU A 60 -17.07 0.84 -7.75
C GLU A 60 -16.71 -0.60 -7.34
N LYS A 61 -16.72 -1.53 -8.30
CA LYS A 61 -16.36 -2.94 -8.05
C LYS A 61 -14.85 -3.15 -7.89
N LEU A 62 -14.03 -2.37 -8.60
CA LEU A 62 -12.57 -2.43 -8.55
C LEU A 62 -11.97 -1.01 -8.50
N PRO A 63 -12.06 -0.31 -7.36
CA PRO A 63 -11.67 1.09 -7.26
C PRO A 63 -10.17 1.31 -7.50
N ALA A 64 -9.33 0.32 -7.15
CA ALA A 64 -7.89 0.29 -7.44
C ALA A 64 -7.17 1.65 -7.27
N PRO A 65 -7.26 2.30 -6.08
CA PRO A 65 -6.84 3.70 -5.90
C PRO A 65 -5.36 3.92 -6.23
N SER A 66 -4.49 2.98 -5.83
CA SER A 66 -3.05 3.04 -6.16
C SER A 66 -2.79 3.00 -7.67
N ALA A 67 -3.57 2.22 -8.43
CA ALA A 67 -3.45 2.15 -9.88
C ALA A 67 -3.89 3.47 -10.54
N GLN A 68 -4.94 4.11 -10.01
CA GLN A 68 -5.41 5.41 -10.49
C GLN A 68 -4.37 6.52 -10.30
N VAL A 69 -3.66 6.54 -9.17
CA VAL A 69 -2.55 7.50 -8.94
C VAL A 69 -1.47 7.33 -9.99
N TRP A 70 -1.00 6.10 -10.23
CA TRP A 70 0.01 5.84 -11.25
C TRP A 70 -0.47 6.12 -12.68
N ALA A 71 -1.74 5.87 -12.98
CA ALA A 71 -2.34 6.25 -14.25
C ALA A 71 -2.35 7.78 -14.43
N GLY A 72 -2.62 8.54 -13.36
CA GLY A 72 -2.54 10.00 -13.35
C GLY A 72 -1.11 10.49 -13.63
N VAL A 73 -0.11 9.91 -12.98
CA VAL A 73 1.31 10.22 -13.24
C VAL A 73 1.69 9.89 -14.69
N ALA A 74 1.25 8.74 -15.22
CA ALA A 74 1.52 8.35 -16.59
C ALA A 74 0.88 9.32 -17.61
N LYS A 75 -0.37 9.76 -17.39
CA LYS A 75 -1.04 10.76 -18.22
C LYS A 75 -0.30 12.10 -18.19
N LEU A 76 0.07 12.56 -16.99
CA LEU A 76 0.85 13.79 -16.83
C LEU A 76 2.17 13.76 -17.60
N LEU A 77 2.91 12.65 -17.52
CA LEU A 77 4.20 12.51 -18.21
C LEU A 77 4.07 12.32 -19.72
N SER A 78 3.00 11.66 -20.19
CA SER A 78 2.81 11.34 -21.62
C SER A 78 2.12 12.46 -22.41
N GLN A 79 1.14 13.12 -21.82
CA GLN A 79 0.28 14.12 -22.48
C GLN A 79 0.54 15.54 -21.97
N GLY A 80 1.44 15.70 -20.99
CA GLY A 80 1.79 16.98 -20.38
C GLY A 80 0.74 17.48 -19.39
N ALA A 81 1.05 18.58 -18.70
CA ALA A 81 0.21 19.13 -17.63
C ALA A 81 -1.18 19.60 -18.10
N GLY A 82 -1.36 19.89 -19.39
CA GLY A 82 -2.65 20.28 -19.97
C GLY A 82 -3.68 19.15 -20.07
N SER A 83 -3.26 17.89 -19.86
CA SER A 83 -4.16 16.72 -19.84
C SER A 83 -4.90 16.53 -18.50
N LEU A 84 -4.49 17.26 -17.46
CA LEU A 84 -5.11 17.22 -16.15
C LEU A 84 -6.18 18.32 -16.03
N PRO A 85 -7.21 18.13 -15.18
CA PRO A 85 -8.16 19.20 -14.86
C PRO A 85 -7.41 20.48 -14.45
N PRO A 86 -7.89 21.68 -14.84
CA PRO A 86 -7.21 22.94 -14.49
C PRO A 86 -6.98 23.10 -12.98
N SER A 87 -7.90 22.57 -12.15
CA SER A 87 -7.80 22.55 -10.70
C SER A 87 -6.76 21.57 -10.14
N ALA A 88 -6.34 20.57 -10.90
CA ALA A 88 -5.38 19.57 -10.44
C ALA A 88 -3.98 20.16 -10.30
N ILE A 89 -3.58 21.07 -11.19
CA ILE A 89 -2.30 21.77 -11.10
C ILE A 89 -2.28 22.68 -9.86
N THR A 90 -3.36 23.43 -9.61
CA THR A 90 -3.47 24.26 -8.40
C THR A 90 -3.47 23.41 -7.12
N ALA A 91 -4.16 22.27 -7.14
CA ALA A 91 -4.17 21.33 -6.01
C ALA A 91 -2.78 20.71 -5.78
N LEU A 92 -2.03 20.42 -6.85
CA LEU A 92 -0.65 19.93 -6.76
C LEU A 92 0.27 20.94 -6.09
N TYR A 93 0.23 22.21 -6.50
CA TYR A 93 1.03 23.25 -5.86
C TYR A 93 0.66 23.44 -4.39
N PHE A 94 -0.64 23.43 -4.07
CA PHE A 94 -1.10 23.50 -2.68
C PHE A 94 -0.64 22.29 -1.86
N ALA A 95 -0.79 21.08 -2.37
CA ALA A 95 -0.36 19.85 -1.71
C ALA A 95 1.16 19.80 -1.53
N MET A 96 1.93 20.26 -2.51
CA MET A 96 3.38 20.38 -2.43
C MET A 96 3.80 21.38 -1.35
N ALA A 97 3.19 22.58 -1.33
CA ALA A 97 3.46 23.58 -0.32
C ALA A 97 3.10 23.08 1.09
N LEU A 98 1.92 22.47 1.25
CA LEU A 98 1.47 21.90 2.51
C LEU A 98 2.41 20.78 2.99
N GLY A 99 2.79 19.86 2.10
CA GLY A 99 3.72 18.77 2.40
C GLY A 99 5.09 19.28 2.82
N LEU A 100 5.62 20.29 2.12
CA LEU A 100 6.87 20.98 2.49
C LEU A 100 6.76 21.62 3.87
N VAL A 101 5.71 22.41 4.13
CA VAL A 101 5.51 23.10 5.41
C VAL A 101 5.42 22.09 6.55
N LEU A 102 4.61 21.04 6.42
CA LEU A 102 4.48 20.01 7.46
C LEU A 102 5.81 19.27 7.70
N THR A 103 6.54 18.92 6.64
CA THR A 103 7.85 18.25 6.75
C THR A 103 8.88 19.15 7.45
N LEU A 104 8.89 20.45 7.11
CA LEU A 104 9.79 21.43 7.74
C LEU A 104 9.40 21.67 9.20
N LEU A 105 8.11 21.72 9.53
CA LEU A 105 7.62 21.84 10.90
C LEU A 105 8.00 20.63 11.75
N GLU A 106 7.85 19.40 11.23
CA GLU A 106 8.30 18.19 11.94
C GLU A 106 9.80 18.24 12.25
N LYS A 107 10.62 18.77 11.33
CA LYS A 107 12.07 18.89 11.50
C LYS A 107 12.46 20.03 12.43
N ALA A 108 11.76 21.16 12.37
CA ALA A 108 12.03 22.34 13.19
C ALA A 108 11.56 22.17 14.65
N PHE A 109 10.47 21.44 14.87
CA PHE A 109 9.88 21.22 16.20
C PHE A 109 9.83 19.73 16.57
N PRO A 110 10.98 19.06 16.75
CA PRO A 110 11.02 17.63 17.05
C PRO A 110 10.31 17.28 18.37
N LYS A 111 10.28 18.20 19.34
CA LYS A 111 9.56 18.04 20.62
C LYS A 111 8.03 18.02 20.46
N HIS A 112 7.49 18.61 19.40
CA HIS A 112 6.04 18.67 19.13
C HIS A 112 5.63 17.74 17.98
N LYS A 113 6.54 16.88 17.50
CA LYS A 113 6.28 15.97 16.37
C LYS A 113 5.02 15.12 16.56
N THR A 114 4.72 14.71 17.79
CA THR A 114 3.52 13.92 18.12
C THR A 114 2.20 14.64 17.80
N TRP A 115 2.20 15.97 17.75
CA TRP A 115 1.02 16.79 17.48
C TRP A 115 0.94 17.29 16.04
N ILE A 116 2.01 17.12 15.26
CA ILE A 116 2.05 17.55 13.86
C ILE A 116 1.50 16.40 12.99
N PRO A 117 0.48 16.66 12.15
CA PRO A 117 -0.03 15.65 11.23
C PRO A 117 1.06 15.16 10.28
N SER A 118 1.18 13.84 10.14
CA SER A 118 2.14 13.25 9.20
C SER A 118 1.78 13.65 7.75
N PRO A 119 2.71 14.26 7.00
CA PRO A 119 2.51 14.56 5.58
C PRO A 119 2.16 13.31 4.78
N THR A 120 2.84 12.20 5.07
CA THR A 120 2.62 10.91 4.40
C THR A 120 1.25 10.33 4.73
N GLY A 121 0.85 10.40 6.01
CA GLY A 121 -0.47 9.94 6.44
C GLY A 121 -1.60 10.71 5.78
N LEU A 122 -1.48 12.03 5.68
CA LEU A 122 -2.43 12.88 4.95
C LEU A 122 -2.47 12.54 3.45
N GLY A 123 -1.32 12.33 2.82
CA GLY A 123 -1.26 11.92 1.41
C GLY A 123 -1.99 10.61 1.13
N ILE A 124 -1.81 9.60 2.00
CA ILE A 124 -2.50 8.31 1.88
C ILE A 124 -4.01 8.49 2.09
N ALA A 125 -4.42 9.27 3.09
CA ALA A 125 -5.84 9.50 3.39
C ALA A 125 -6.61 10.18 2.25
N LEU A 126 -5.95 10.99 1.41
CA LEU A 126 -6.58 11.64 0.25
C LEU A 126 -6.77 10.71 -0.96
N VAL A 127 -6.07 9.57 -1.00
CA VAL A 127 -6.10 8.61 -2.11
C VAL A 127 -7.01 7.42 -1.79
N VAL A 128 -7.10 7.05 -0.52
CA VAL A 128 -7.77 5.84 -0.07
C VAL A 128 -9.26 6.13 0.23
N PRO A 129 -10.20 5.23 -0.16
CA PRO A 129 -11.61 5.38 0.18
C PRO A 129 -11.85 5.53 1.69
N PHE A 130 -12.85 6.32 2.07
CA PHE A 130 -13.15 6.62 3.48
C PHE A 130 -13.28 5.37 4.36
N PHE A 131 -13.94 4.31 3.87
CA PHE A 131 -14.11 3.08 4.65
C PHE A 131 -12.77 2.42 5.00
N ASN A 132 -11.81 2.43 4.08
CA ASN A 132 -10.47 1.90 4.31
C ASN A 132 -9.71 2.78 5.32
N SER A 133 -9.79 4.10 5.16
CA SER A 133 -9.17 5.04 6.11
C SER A 133 -9.76 4.88 7.52
N PHE A 134 -11.07 4.66 7.63
CA PHE A 134 -11.74 4.40 8.90
C PHE A 134 -11.32 3.07 9.52
N SER A 135 -11.22 1.99 8.74
CA SER A 135 -10.72 0.69 9.19
C SER A 135 -9.26 0.78 9.68
N MET A 136 -8.41 1.52 8.96
CA MET A 136 -7.03 1.79 9.40
C MET A 136 -7.00 2.58 10.70
N PHE A 137 -7.85 3.60 10.85
CA PHE A 137 -7.98 4.38 12.08
C PHE A 137 -8.43 3.50 13.25
N ALA A 138 -9.46 2.67 13.06
CA ALA A 138 -9.94 1.75 14.08
C ALA A 138 -8.85 0.77 14.53
N GLY A 139 -8.12 0.17 13.58
CA GLY A 139 -6.98 -0.70 13.88
C GLY A 139 -5.86 0.02 14.64
N ALA A 140 -5.51 1.23 14.22
CA ALA A 140 -4.51 2.07 14.89
C ALA A 140 -4.95 2.48 16.31
N LEU A 141 -6.24 2.78 16.51
CA LEU A 141 -6.79 3.11 17.82
C LEU A 141 -6.73 1.91 18.77
N ILE A 142 -7.08 0.71 18.30
CA ILE A 142 -6.96 -0.53 19.07
C ILE A 142 -5.49 -0.78 19.45
N ALA A 143 -4.58 -0.65 18.49
CA ALA A 143 -3.15 -0.79 18.72
C ALA A 143 -2.65 0.22 19.77
N TRP A 144 -3.06 1.49 19.65
CA TRP A 144 -2.69 2.54 20.60
C TRP A 144 -3.20 2.27 22.01
N ILE A 145 -4.47 1.88 22.17
CA ILE A 145 -5.04 1.51 23.48
C ILE A 145 -4.28 0.33 24.09
N LEU A 146 -3.93 -0.67 23.27
CA LEU A 146 -3.18 -1.83 23.73
C LEU A 146 -1.75 -1.46 24.15
N THR A 147 -1.08 -0.58 23.41
CA THR A 147 0.25 -0.05 23.78
C THR A 147 0.22 0.66 25.13
N GLN A 148 -0.84 1.43 25.41
CA GLN A 148 -0.97 2.14 26.68
C GLN A 148 -1.30 1.23 27.87
N LYS A 149 -2.09 0.17 27.65
CA LYS A 149 -2.49 -0.76 28.71
C LYS A 149 -1.45 -1.85 28.98
N SER A 150 -0.85 -2.40 27.93
CA SER A 150 0.01 -3.58 27.98
C SER A 150 1.12 -3.50 26.93
N PRO A 151 2.19 -2.71 27.17
CA PRO A 151 3.24 -2.48 26.18
C PRO A 151 3.95 -3.77 25.73
N VAL A 152 4.21 -4.70 26.66
CA VAL A 152 4.83 -6.01 26.37
C VAL A 152 3.97 -6.85 25.41
N LEU A 153 2.65 -6.80 25.59
CA LEU A 153 1.72 -7.56 24.75
C LEU A 153 1.56 -6.88 23.38
N ALA A 154 1.57 -5.55 23.36
CA ALA A 154 1.52 -4.77 22.13
C ALA A 154 2.74 -5.05 21.22
N GLU A 155 3.95 -5.01 21.78
CA GLU A 155 5.20 -5.27 21.05
C GLU A 155 5.20 -6.67 20.42
N LYS A 156 4.68 -7.67 21.14
CA LYS A 156 4.69 -9.06 20.67
C LYS A 156 3.60 -9.37 19.64
N TYR A 157 2.40 -8.81 19.78
CA TYR A 157 1.23 -9.29 19.04
C TYR A 157 0.66 -8.30 18.01
N VAL A 158 0.85 -6.99 18.17
CA VAL A 158 0.21 -6.00 17.26
C VAL A 158 0.62 -6.25 15.82
N ILE A 159 1.92 -6.41 15.56
CA ILE A 159 2.44 -6.62 14.20
C ILE A 159 1.97 -7.98 13.67
N THR A 160 2.08 -9.05 14.45
CA THR A 160 1.73 -10.42 14.04
C THR A 160 0.24 -10.59 13.74
N VAL A 161 -0.62 -10.02 14.59
CA VAL A 161 -2.08 -10.07 14.38
C VAL A 161 -2.47 -9.21 13.19
N SER A 162 -1.92 -8.00 13.08
CA SER A 162 -2.22 -7.11 11.95
C SER A 162 -1.78 -7.72 10.61
N SER A 163 -0.58 -8.29 10.53
CA SER A 163 -0.11 -8.96 9.31
C SER A 163 -0.94 -10.19 8.97
N GLY A 164 -1.37 -10.96 9.98
CA GLY A 164 -2.29 -12.09 9.81
C GLY A 164 -3.66 -11.67 9.26
N LEU A 165 -4.22 -10.57 9.76
CA LEU A 165 -5.49 -10.02 9.26
C LEU A 165 -5.38 -9.54 7.82
N ILE A 166 -4.31 -8.81 7.47
CA ILE A 166 -4.07 -8.32 6.11
C ILE A 166 -3.89 -9.50 5.14
N ALA A 167 -3.12 -10.52 5.54
CA ALA A 167 -2.95 -11.73 4.73
C ALA A 167 -4.26 -12.51 4.58
N GLY A 168 -5.04 -12.63 5.65
CA GLY A 168 -6.34 -13.29 5.65
C GLY A 168 -7.35 -12.60 4.74
N GLU A 169 -7.47 -11.27 4.82
CA GLU A 169 -8.29 -10.46 3.92
C GLU A 169 -7.89 -10.69 2.46
N SER A 170 -6.59 -10.69 2.18
CA SER A 170 -6.07 -10.89 0.81
C SER A 170 -6.42 -12.28 0.26
N ILE A 171 -6.27 -13.33 1.06
CA ILE A 171 -6.62 -14.71 0.65
C ILE A 171 -8.13 -14.84 0.43
N LEU A 172 -8.94 -14.31 1.35
CA LEU A 172 -10.39 -14.32 1.20
C LEU A 172 -10.84 -13.51 -0.02
N GLY A 173 -10.18 -12.39 -0.32
CA GLY A 173 -10.43 -11.61 -1.53
C GLY A 173 -10.24 -12.42 -2.81
N ILE A 174 -9.19 -13.25 -2.89
CA ILE A 174 -8.98 -14.17 -4.03
C ILE A 174 -10.09 -15.22 -4.10
N VAL A 175 -10.47 -15.82 -2.97
CA VAL A 175 -11.55 -16.81 -2.92
C VAL A 175 -12.87 -16.21 -3.38
N ILE A 176 -13.22 -15.02 -2.89
CA ILE A 176 -14.41 -14.28 -3.30
C ILE A 176 -14.36 -14.01 -4.80
N ALA A 177 -13.24 -13.52 -5.33
CA ALA A 177 -13.10 -13.25 -6.76
C ALA A 177 -13.32 -14.50 -7.63
N ILE A 178 -12.78 -15.66 -7.22
CA ILE A 178 -13.01 -16.93 -7.92
C ILE A 178 -14.49 -17.32 -7.88
N LEU A 179 -15.13 -17.21 -6.71
CA LEU A 179 -16.55 -17.56 -6.54
C LEU A 179 -17.47 -16.61 -7.33
N THR A 180 -17.11 -15.33 -7.44
CA THR A 180 -17.81 -14.35 -8.28
C THR A 180 -17.68 -14.68 -9.77
N VAL A 181 -16.47 -15.03 -10.24
CA VAL A 181 -16.26 -15.46 -11.64
C VAL A 181 -17.03 -16.73 -11.97
N GLN A 182 -17.17 -17.65 -11.02
CA GLN A 182 -17.95 -18.88 -11.18
C GLN A 182 -19.48 -18.68 -11.03
N GLY A 183 -19.93 -17.48 -10.66
CA GLY A 183 -21.35 -17.14 -10.53
C GLY A 183 -22.02 -17.62 -9.23
N TYR A 184 -21.25 -18.06 -8.22
CA TYR A 184 -21.79 -18.46 -6.92
C TYR A 184 -22.17 -17.26 -6.04
N ILE A 185 -21.56 -16.10 -6.27
CA ILE A 185 -21.76 -14.88 -5.49
C ILE A 185 -21.76 -13.69 -6.46
N THR A 186 -22.62 -12.70 -6.20
CA THR A 186 -22.78 -11.50 -7.06
C THR A 186 -21.92 -10.34 -6.58
#